data_AF-A0A813ZY86-F1
#
_entry.id   AF-A0A813ZY86-F1
#
_cell.length_a   1.000
_cell.length_b   1.000
_cell.length_c   1.000
_cell.angle_alpha   90.00
_cell.angle_beta   90.00
_cell.angle_gamma   90.00
#
_symmetry.space_group_name_H-M   'P 1'
#
loop_
_entity.id
_entity.type
_entity.pdbx_description
1 polymer ?
#
loop_
_entity_poly.entity_id
_entity_poly.type
_entity_poly.pdbx_seq_one_letter_code
_entity_poly.pdbx_strand_id
1 'polypeptide(L)'
;MAQQIVIRFYSNGFAVDDGELRRIEDNHPFEGGQILRNSTALSALLQQPIRVIKIRAGRAQGGLRPQHLTGIQLLAEMCQAHLENGHIGSTDITFIPKTIHGGKYLADTKTAG
;
A
#
# COMPACT_ATOMS: atom_id res chain seq x y z
N MET A 1 -11.52 -0.53 -20.84
CA MET A 1 -10.23 -1.07 -20.36
C MET A 1 -10.21 -0.97 -18.84
N ALA A 2 -10.28 -2.08 -18.11
CA ALA A 2 -10.22 -2.07 -16.65
C ALA A 2 -8.83 -1.58 -16.21
N GLN A 3 -8.77 -0.51 -15.41
CA GLN A 3 -7.51 0.00 -14.88
C GLN A 3 -7.21 -0.74 -13.56
N GLN A 4 -6.25 -1.66 -13.63
CA GLN A 4 -5.89 -2.60 -12.56
C GLN A 4 -4.91 -1.98 -11.55
N ILE A 5 -5.06 -2.28 -10.26
CA ILE A 5 -4.02 -1.99 -9.27
C ILE A 5 -2.80 -2.89 -9.55
N VAL A 6 -1.60 -2.34 -9.44
CA VAL A 6 -0.35 -3.09 -9.68
C VAL A 6 0.56 -2.89 -8.50
N ILE A 7 1.08 -3.99 -7.96
CA ILE A 7 2.05 -3.98 -6.86
C ILE A 7 3.38 -4.54 -7.36
N ARG A 8 4.45 -3.84 -7.00
CA ARG A 8 5.83 -4.27 -7.25
C ARG A 8 6.53 -4.45 -5.92
N PHE A 9 7.18 -5.60 -5.74
CA PHE A 9 8.05 -5.89 -4.59
C PHE A 9 9.50 -5.66 -4.98
N TYR A 10 10.30 -5.16 -4.05
CA TYR A 10 11.74 -4.94 -4.22
C TYR A 10 12.53 -5.86 -3.28
N SER A 11 13.71 -6.29 -3.71
CA SER A 11 14.69 -6.95 -2.83
C SER A 11 15.21 -5.95 -1.79
N ASN A 12 15.82 -6.46 -0.71
CA ASN A 12 16.38 -5.63 0.36
C ASN A 12 17.59 -4.83 -0.16
N GLY A 13 17.30 -3.66 -0.73
CA GLY A 13 18.27 -2.76 -1.34
C GLY A 13 17.61 -1.98 -2.46
N PHE A 14 17.57 -0.65 -2.36
CA PHE A 14 17.15 0.23 -3.46
C PHE A 14 18.24 0.27 -4.56
N ALA A 15 18.50 -0.88 -5.17
CA ALA A 15 19.01 -0.93 -6.52
C ALA A 15 17.82 -1.39 -7.37
N VAL A 16 17.18 -0.42 -8.01
CA VAL A 16 16.24 -0.64 -9.12
C VAL A 16 17.02 -1.27 -10.27
N ASP A 17 17.30 -2.57 -10.15
CA ASP A 17 17.54 -3.44 -11.28
C ASP A 17 16.18 -4.09 -11.59
N ASP A 18 15.77 -4.10 -12.85
CA ASP A 18 14.49 -4.66 -13.32
C ASP A 18 14.42 -6.21 -13.14
N GLY A 19 15.34 -6.80 -12.37
CA GLY A 19 15.45 -8.23 -12.06
C GLY A 19 14.47 -8.71 -10.99
N GLU A 20 13.65 -9.70 -11.36
CA GLU A 20 12.65 -10.42 -10.54
C GLU A 20 11.71 -9.55 -9.70
N LEU A 21 11.09 -8.55 -10.34
CA LEU A 21 9.90 -7.90 -9.78
C LEU A 21 8.73 -8.90 -9.74
N ARG A 22 8.31 -9.30 -8.53
CA ARG A 22 7.03 -10.01 -8.38
C ARG A 22 5.90 -9.02 -8.58
N ARG A 23 5.17 -9.15 -9.69
CA ARG A 23 4.02 -8.32 -10.04
C ARG A 23 2.74 -9.02 -9.58
N ILE A 24 1.96 -8.37 -8.74
CA ILE A 24 0.59 -8.80 -8.45
C ILE A 24 -0.35 -7.86 -9.20
N GLU A 25 -1.18 -8.45 -10.04
CA GLU A 25 -2.26 -7.78 -10.75
C GLU A 25 -3.58 -8.39 -10.32
N ASP A 26 -4.56 -7.53 -10.08
CA ASP A 26 -5.93 -7.96 -9.89
C ASP A 26 -6.84 -7.30 -10.91
N ASN A 27 -7.65 -8.15 -11.53
CA ASN A 27 -8.58 -7.81 -12.59
C ASN A 27 -10.02 -7.70 -12.06
N HIS A 28 -10.24 -7.85 -10.75
CA HIS A 28 -11.57 -7.79 -10.16
C HIS A 28 -11.93 -6.34 -9.73
N PRO A 29 -12.98 -5.72 -10.32
CA PRO A 29 -13.34 -4.32 -10.03
C PRO A 29 -13.73 -4.03 -8.56
N PHE A 30 -13.93 -5.07 -7.74
CA PHE A 30 -14.46 -4.95 -6.39
C PHE A 30 -13.39 -4.85 -5.28
N GLU A 31 -12.12 -5.21 -5.53
CA GLU A 31 -11.17 -5.53 -4.45
C GLU A 31 -9.91 -4.65 -4.34
N GLY A 32 -9.79 -3.54 -5.09
CA GLY A 32 -8.57 -2.70 -5.07
C GLY A 32 -8.16 -2.17 -3.68
N GLY A 33 -9.10 -2.02 -2.74
CA GLY A 33 -8.79 -1.65 -1.35
C GLY A 33 -8.28 -2.82 -0.50
N GLN A 34 -8.72 -4.05 -0.79
CA GLN A 34 -8.30 -5.26 -0.07
C GLN A 34 -6.86 -5.62 -0.40
N ILE A 35 -6.51 -5.56 -1.69
CA ILE A 35 -5.15 -5.80 -2.17
C ILE A 35 -4.17 -4.81 -1.57
N LEU A 36 -4.52 -3.52 -1.55
CA LEU A 36 -3.70 -2.50 -0.93
C LEU A 36 -3.40 -2.80 0.56
N ARG A 37 -4.42 -3.18 1.34
CA ARG A 37 -4.25 -3.52 2.77
C ARG A 37 -3.39 -4.77 2.95
N ASN A 38 -3.68 -5.83 2.20
CA ASN A 38 -2.94 -7.09 2.32
C ASN A 38 -1.48 -6.91 1.92
N SER A 39 -1.20 -6.19 0.83
CA SER A 39 0.16 -5.98 0.36
C SER A 39 0.98 -5.12 1.31
N THR A 40 0.42 -4.05 1.87
CA THR A 40 1.13 -3.24 2.87
C THR A 40 1.36 -4.00 4.18
N ALA A 41 0.39 -4.81 4.63
CA ALA A 41 0.57 -5.68 5.79
C ALA A 41 1.64 -6.77 5.55
N LEU A 42 1.60 -7.45 4.40
CA LEU A 42 2.60 -8.46 4.03
C LEU A 42 3.98 -7.85 3.84
N SER A 43 4.06 -6.66 3.24
CA SER A 43 5.31 -5.89 3.14
C SER A 43 5.91 -5.68 4.52
N ALA A 44 5.13 -5.19 5.49
CA ALA A 44 5.57 -5.00 6.86
C ALA A 44 6.04 -6.31 7.51
N LEU A 45 5.27 -7.40 7.38
CA LEU A 45 5.61 -8.71 7.97
C LEU A 45 6.86 -9.33 7.36
N LEU A 46 7.02 -9.24 6.04
CA LEU A 46 8.13 -9.84 5.30
C LEU A 46 9.36 -8.94 5.22
N GLN A 47 9.28 -7.70 5.74
CA GLN A 47 10.33 -6.68 5.62
C GLN A 47 10.72 -6.41 4.16
N GLN A 48 9.76 -6.44 3.25
CA GLN A 48 9.99 -6.27 1.81
C GLN A 48 9.36 -4.96 1.33
N PRO A 49 10.14 -4.00 0.79
CA PRO A 49 9.59 -2.77 0.25
C PRO A 49 8.63 -3.04 -0.92
N ILE A 50 7.58 -2.22 -1.02
CA ILE A 50 6.62 -2.29 -2.14
C ILE A 50 6.34 -0.91 -2.74
N ARG A 51 6.01 -0.92 -4.03
CA ARG A 51 5.37 0.21 -4.71
C ARG A 51 4.04 -0.25 -5.28
N VAL A 52 2.98 0.47 -4.93
CA VAL A 52 1.64 0.22 -5.42
C VAL A 52 1.27 1.35 -6.36
N ILE A 53 0.78 1.04 -7.55
CA ILE A 53 0.33 2.01 -8.54
C ILE A 53 -1.09 1.67 -9.02
N LYS A 54 -1.76 2.65 -9.65
CA LYS A 54 -3.13 2.51 -10.17
C LYS A 54 -4.15 2.15 -9.07
N ILE A 55 -3.95 2.68 -7.87
CA ILE A 55 -4.85 2.47 -6.73
C ILE A 55 -6.27 2.89 -7.11
N ARG A 56 -7.21 1.93 -7.13
CA ARG A 56 -8.63 2.14 -7.46
C ARG A 56 -8.86 2.88 -8.78
N ALA A 57 -7.97 2.72 -9.77
CA ALA A 57 -8.01 3.45 -11.02
C ALA A 57 -9.28 3.20 -11.86
N GLY A 58 -9.96 2.06 -11.67
CA GLY A 58 -11.24 1.73 -12.31
C GLY A 58 -12.49 2.30 -11.63
N ARG A 59 -12.38 3.13 -10.58
CA ARG A 59 -13.53 3.69 -9.85
C ARG A 59 -13.78 5.15 -10.23
N ALA A 60 -15.04 5.58 -10.24
CA ALA A 60 -15.44 6.98 -10.53
C ALA A 60 -14.70 8.02 -9.69
N GLN A 61 -14.36 7.64 -8.46
CA GLN A 61 -13.47 8.42 -7.62
C GLN A 61 -12.31 7.49 -7.21
N GLY A 62 -11.24 7.48 -8.00
CA GLY A 62 -10.06 6.63 -7.80
C GLY A 62 -9.17 7.06 -6.62
N GLY A 63 -8.03 6.38 -6.48
CA GLY A 63 -7.02 6.65 -5.48
C GLY A 63 -7.37 6.25 -4.05
N LEU A 64 -6.46 6.58 -3.12
CA LEU A 64 -6.59 6.38 -1.70
C LEU A 64 -7.82 7.09 -1.14
N ARG A 65 -8.40 6.47 -0.11
CA ARG A 65 -9.53 6.99 0.66
C ARG A 65 -9.16 7.05 2.13
N PRO A 66 -9.90 7.80 2.97
CA PRO A 66 -9.61 7.92 4.39
C PRO A 66 -9.26 6.58 5.05
N GLN A 67 -10.09 5.54 4.89
CA GLN A 67 -9.83 4.21 5.42
C GLN A 67 -8.56 3.52 4.91
N HIS A 68 -8.22 3.71 3.63
CA HIS A 68 -7.00 3.15 3.07
C HIS A 68 -5.80 3.85 3.69
N LEU A 69 -5.85 5.18 3.71
CA LEU A 69 -4.78 6.02 4.20
C LEU A 69 -4.54 5.78 5.69
N THR A 70 -5.58 5.80 6.51
CA THR A 70 -5.49 5.55 7.96
C THR A 70 -4.86 4.20 8.26
N GLY A 71 -5.27 3.13 7.54
CA GLY A 71 -4.67 1.80 7.73
C GLY A 71 -3.19 1.75 7.34
N ILE A 72 -2.80 2.39 6.23
CA ILE A 72 -1.40 2.43 5.79
C ILE A 72 -0.54 3.27 6.73
N GLN A 73 -1.07 4.40 7.21
CA GLN A 73 -0.39 5.27 8.18
C GLN A 73 -0.19 4.55 9.51
N LEU A 74 -1.20 3.81 9.99
CA LEU A 74 -1.09 2.96 11.17
C LEU A 74 0.04 1.93 11.00
N LEU A 75 0.08 1.22 9.88
CA LEU A 75 1.16 0.26 9.61
C LEU A 75 2.52 0.95 9.54
N ALA A 76 2.60 2.12 8.90
CA ALA A 76 3.84 2.89 8.81
C ALA A 76 4.34 3.35 10.19
N GLU A 77 3.43 3.74 11.08
CA GLU A 77 3.75 4.06 12.47
C GLU A 77 4.25 2.82 13.22
N MET A 78 3.53 1.70 13.11
CA MET A 78 3.86 0.44 13.78
C MET A 78 5.23 -0.13 13.38
N CYS A 79 5.64 0.01 12.13
CA CYS A 79 6.91 -0.52 11.63
C CYS A 79 7.94 0.53 11.23
N GLN A 80 7.74 1.78 11.67
CA GLN A 80 8.61 2.92 11.35
C GLN A 80 8.94 3.04 9.85
N ALA A 81 7.95 2.74 9.01
CA ALA A 81 8.12 2.70 7.57
C ALA A 81 8.35 4.10 6.98
N HIS A 82 9.08 4.14 5.88
CA HIS A 82 9.02 5.29 4.97
C HIS A 82 7.82 5.12 4.04
N LEU A 83 6.93 6.12 4.03
CA LEU A 83 5.72 6.15 3.20
C LEU A 83 5.75 7.37 2.28
N GLU A 84 5.75 7.14 0.98
CA GLU A 84 5.64 8.18 -0.04
C GLU A 84 4.24 8.21 -0.65
N ASN A 85 3.78 9.39 -1.03
CA ASN A 85 2.47 9.63 -1.64
C ASN A 85 1.28 9.14 -0.79
N GLY A 86 1.45 9.06 0.53
CA GLY A 86 0.43 8.71 1.51
C GLY A 86 -0.56 9.85 1.78
N HIS A 87 -1.39 10.23 0.80
CA HIS A 87 -2.45 11.22 0.96
C HIS A 87 -3.75 10.79 0.28
N ILE A 88 -4.89 11.37 0.68
CA ILE A 88 -6.20 11.08 0.07
C ILE A 88 -6.14 11.40 -1.43
N GLY A 89 -6.74 10.52 -2.24
CA GLY A 89 -6.76 10.64 -3.70
C GLY A 89 -5.49 10.17 -4.41
N SER A 90 -4.41 9.83 -3.68
CA SER A 90 -3.20 9.32 -4.31
C SER A 90 -3.46 8.04 -5.08
N THR A 91 -2.91 7.95 -6.30
CA THR A 91 -3.02 6.78 -7.17
C THR A 91 -1.84 5.82 -7.05
N ASP A 92 -0.83 6.19 -6.28
CA ASP A 92 0.35 5.36 -6.01
C ASP A 92 0.94 5.63 -4.62
N ILE A 93 1.65 4.64 -4.08
CA ILE A 93 2.44 4.77 -2.85
C ILE A 93 3.74 3.99 -2.97
N THR A 94 4.78 4.45 -2.28
CA THR A 94 5.95 3.64 -1.92
C THR A 94 5.89 3.37 -0.42
N PHE A 95 6.02 2.10 -0.02
CA PHE A 95 6.02 1.70 1.39
C PHE A 95 7.26 0.86 1.67
N ILE A 96 8.13 1.36 2.53
CA ILE A 96 9.41 0.75 2.88
C ILE A 96 9.39 0.45 4.38
N PRO A 97 9.06 -0.79 4.79
CA PRO A 97 8.96 -1.15 6.20
C PRO A 97 10.33 -1.21 6.87
N LYS A 98 10.33 -0.99 8.20
CA LYS A 98 11.43 -1.37 9.10
C LYS A 98 10.88 -2.31 10.16
N THR A 99 11.58 -2.46 11.29
CA THR A 99 11.18 -3.33 12.40
C THR A 99 9.79 -2.99 12.94
N ILE A 100 8.94 -4.01 13.09
CA ILE A 100 7.61 -3.88 13.73
C ILE A 100 7.78 -3.75 15.24
N HIS A 101 7.09 -2.78 15.83
CA HIS A 101 7.05 -2.55 17.27
C HIS A 101 5.64 -2.78 17.82
N GLY A 102 5.54 -3.55 18.91
CA GLY A 102 4.30 -3.67 19.68
C GLY A 102 3.99 -2.37 20.43
N GLY A 103 2.72 -2.13 20.75
CA GLY A 103 2.33 -0.91 21.46
C GLY A 103 0.83 -0.61 21.36
N LYS A 104 0.47 0.59 21.85
CA LYS A 104 -0.86 1.15 21.66
C LYS A 104 -0.80 2.15 20.52
N TYR A 105 -1.62 1.91 19.50
CA TYR A 105 -1.73 2.76 18.34
C TYR A 105 -3.19 3.20 18.18
N LEU A 106 -3.40 4.43 17.74
CA LEU A 106 -4.73 4.98 17.50
C LEU A 106 -4.90 5.25 16.00
N ALA A 107 -5.94 4.66 15.42
CA ALA A 107 -6.30 4.86 14.04
C ALA A 107 -7.78 5.27 13.97
N ASP A 108 -8.03 6.51 13.57
CA ASP A 108 -9.38 7.04 13.37
C ASP A 108 -9.53 7.46 11.91
N THR A 109 -10.42 6.76 11.20
CA THR A 109 -10.74 7.05 9.80
C THR A 109 -11.55 8.33 9.64
N LYS A 110 -12.18 8.82 10.71
CA LYS A 110 -13.10 9.98 10.75
C LYS A 110 -14.26 9.88 9.75
N THR A 111 -14.46 8.70 9.18
CA THR A 111 -15.49 8.34 8.20
C THR A 111 -16.05 6.97 8.57
N ALA A 112 -17.29 6.71 8.15
CA ALA A 112 -17.98 5.45 8.42
C ALA A 112 -17.38 4.22 7.71
N GLY A 113 -16.28 4.37 6.97
CA GLY A 113 -15.65 3.27 6.28
C GLY A 113 -14.46 3.64 5.45
#